data_AF-A0A5K1CTQ7-F1
#
_entry.id   AF-A0A5K1CTQ7-F1
#
_cell.length_a   1.000
_cell.length_b   1.000
_cell.length_c   1.000
_cell.angle_alpha   90.00
_cell.angle_beta   90.00
_cell.angle_gamma   90.00
#
_symmetry.space_group_name_H-M   'P 1'
#
loop_
_entity.id
_entity.type
_entity.pdbx_description
1 polymer ?
#
loop_
_entity_poly.entity_id
_entity_poly.type
_entity_poly.pdbx_seq_one_letter_code
_entity_poly.pdbx_strand_id
1 'polypeptide(L)'
;MLRNWICASVGCGCHADGYSYCRTLTPGHDAVQKVTLVPRGQARGLTWFIPADDPILISKQQLFARIVGGLGGRAAEEVIFGEAEVTTGAAGDLQQITSLAKQ
;
A
#
# COMPACT_ATOMS: atom_id res chain seq x y z
N MET A 1 -4.32 -25.99 -4.95
CA MET A 1 -4.58 -25.49 -3.59
C MET A 1 -3.37 -24.81 -2.95
N LEU A 2 -2.17 -25.41 -2.91
CA LEU A 2 -0.97 -24.75 -2.36
C LEU A 2 -0.57 -23.45 -3.08
N ARG A 3 -0.67 -23.41 -4.41
CA ARG A 3 -0.24 -22.26 -5.23
C ARG A 3 -1.04 -20.98 -4.91
N ASN A 4 -2.37 -21.08 -4.77
CA ASN A 4 -3.22 -19.97 -4.35
C ASN A 4 -2.97 -19.54 -2.90
N TRP A 5 -2.58 -20.47 -2.03
CA TRP A 5 -2.25 -20.15 -0.64
C TRP A 5 -0.92 -19.41 -0.53
N ILE A 6 0.09 -19.83 -1.32
CA ILE A 6 1.38 -19.15 -1.45
C ILE A 6 1.19 -17.75 -2.06
N CYS A 7 0.43 -17.60 -3.15
CA CYS A 7 0.10 -16.27 -3.67
C CYS A 7 -0.66 -15.41 -2.65
N ALA A 8 -1.60 -15.98 -1.89
CA ALA A 8 -2.37 -15.21 -0.93
C ALA A 8 -1.58 -14.76 0.32
N SER A 9 -0.50 -15.48 0.69
CA SER A 9 0.31 -15.17 1.88
C SER A 9 1.61 -14.44 1.52
N VAL A 10 2.33 -14.90 0.49
CA VAL A 10 3.52 -14.20 -0.04
C VAL A 10 3.12 -12.92 -0.78
N GLY A 11 1.98 -12.92 -1.49
CA GLY A 11 1.44 -11.72 -2.13
C GLY A 11 1.14 -10.59 -1.14
N CYS A 12 0.54 -10.90 0.02
CA CYS A 12 0.35 -9.92 1.09
C CYS A 12 1.67 -9.36 1.63
N GLY A 13 2.72 -10.19 1.69
CA GLY A 13 4.09 -9.80 2.05
C GLY A 13 4.62 -8.72 1.12
N CYS A 14 4.73 -9.05 -0.17
CA CYS A 14 5.21 -8.15 -1.21
C CYS A 14 4.38 -6.86 -1.30
N HIS A 15 3.07 -6.97 -1.10
CA HIS A 15 2.17 -5.83 -1.10
C HIS A 15 2.45 -4.86 0.06
N ALA A 16 2.62 -5.38 1.28
CA ALA A 16 2.95 -4.57 2.45
C ALA A 16 4.36 -3.97 2.37
N ASP A 17 5.31 -4.72 1.79
CA ASP A 17 6.67 -4.25 1.55
C ASP A 17 6.71 -3.15 0.49
N GLY A 18 5.99 -3.31 -0.63
CA GLY A 18 5.84 -2.31 -1.68
C GLY A 18 5.26 -0.99 -1.17
N TYR A 19 4.29 -1.09 -0.26
CA TYR A 19 3.79 0.06 0.49
C TYR A 19 4.87 0.80 1.25
N SER A 20 5.64 0.08 2.06
CA SER A 20 6.67 0.68 2.91
C SER A 20 7.81 1.28 2.09
N TYR A 21 8.21 0.61 1.00
CA TYR A 21 9.31 1.00 0.14
C TYR A 21 8.99 2.26 -0.66
N CYS A 22 7.82 2.32 -1.32
CA CYS A 22 7.44 3.50 -2.08
C CYS A 22 7.26 4.73 -1.19
N ARG A 23 6.76 4.53 0.04
CA ARG A 23 6.50 5.60 1.00
C ARG A 23 7.78 6.11 1.68
N THR A 24 8.77 5.26 1.92
CA THR A 24 10.08 5.71 2.45
C THR A 24 10.92 6.46 1.42
N LEU A 25 10.76 6.13 0.13
CA LEU A 25 11.49 6.79 -0.95
C LEU A 25 10.82 8.06 -1.49
N THR A 26 9.54 8.28 -1.20
CA THR A 26 8.82 9.44 -1.72
C THR A 26 8.88 10.63 -0.74
N PRO A 27 9.51 11.76 -1.12
CA PRO A 27 9.53 12.94 -0.27
C PRO A 27 8.12 13.51 -0.09
N GLY A 28 7.77 13.88 1.15
CA GLY A 28 6.44 14.38 1.51
C GLY A 28 5.48 13.30 2.02
N HIS A 29 5.94 12.06 2.19
CA HIS A 29 5.15 11.01 2.85
C HIS A 29 5.39 10.96 4.36
N ASP A 30 4.34 10.66 5.13
CA ASP A 30 4.38 10.40 6.58
C ASP A 30 5.32 9.22 6.91
N ALA A 31 6.09 9.31 8.00
CA ALA A 31 7.07 8.28 8.35
C ALA A 31 6.38 6.93 8.69
N VAL A 32 6.89 5.85 8.11
CA VAL A 32 6.42 4.48 8.39
C VAL A 32 6.84 4.09 9.81
N GLN A 33 5.88 3.77 10.67
CA GLN A 33 6.16 3.40 12.05
C GLN A 33 6.26 1.88 12.25
N LYS A 34 5.38 1.13 11.58
CA LYS A 34 5.32 -0.33 11.71
C LYS A 34 4.61 -0.96 10.52
N VAL A 35 5.23 -1.97 9.93
CA VAL A 35 4.60 -2.87 8.95
C VAL A 35 4.27 -4.18 9.66
N THR A 36 3.05 -4.69 9.50
CA THR A 36 2.65 -6.00 10.07
C THR A 36 1.89 -6.83 9.04
N LEU A 37 2.25 -8.12 8.96
CA LEU A 37 1.54 -9.15 8.18
C LEU A 37 0.58 -9.98 9.06
N VAL A 38 0.36 -9.55 10.31
CA VAL A 38 -0.63 -10.16 11.19
C VAL A 38 -2.02 -9.69 10.76
N PRO A 39 -2.91 -10.59 10.32
CA PRO A 39 -4.25 -10.22 9.86
C PRO A 39 -5.05 -9.62 11.01
N ARG A 40 -5.66 -8.45 10.79
CA ARG A 40 -6.59 -7.83 11.74
C ARG A 40 -7.80 -7.27 10.98
N GLY A 41 -8.98 -7.76 11.33
CA GLY A 41 -10.22 -7.40 10.64
C GLY A 41 -10.24 -7.92 9.19
N GLN A 42 -10.64 -7.08 8.24
CA GLN A 42 -10.67 -7.44 6.81
C GLN A 42 -9.31 -7.29 6.10
N ALA A 43 -8.31 -6.70 6.75
CA ALA A 43 -6.99 -6.49 6.17
C ALA A 43 -6.02 -7.62 6.57
N ARG A 44 -5.33 -8.18 5.58
CA ARG A 44 -4.33 -9.26 5.75
C ARG A 44 -2.92 -8.75 6.03
N GLY A 45 -2.71 -7.44 5.91
CA GLY A 45 -1.50 -6.72 6.31
C GLY A 45 -1.86 -5.25 6.55
N LEU A 46 -1.16 -4.60 7.48
CA LEU A 46 -1.40 -3.20 7.85
C LEU A 46 -0.07 -2.47 8.04
N THR A 47 0.04 -1.28 7.47
CA THR A 47 1.15 -0.37 7.69
C THR A 47 0.66 0.82 8.51
N TRP A 48 1.34 1.09 9.62
CA TRP A 48 1.06 2.20 10.52
C TRP A 48 1.97 3.39 10.19
N PHE A 49 1.39 4.59 10.23
CA PHE A 49 2.08 5.84 9.93
C PHE A 49 1.96 6.78 11.13
N ILE A 50 3.03 7.54 11.40
CA ILE A 50 2.93 8.71 12.28
C ILE A 50 2.48 9.87 11.41
N PRO A 51 1.27 10.43 11.61
CA PRO A 51 0.88 11.63 10.89
C PRO A 51 1.83 12.77 11.25
N ALA A 52 2.48 13.38 10.25
CA ALA A 52 3.13 14.66 10.42
C ALA A 52 2.06 15.77 10.57
N ASP A 53 2.41 16.86 11.26
CA ASP A 53 1.50 17.87 11.79
C ASP A 53 0.32 18.28 10.88
N ASP A 54 -0.83 18.43 11.56
CA ASP A 54 -2.14 18.96 11.14
C ASP A 54 -2.79 18.35 9.88
N PRO A 55 -3.73 17.37 10.02
CA PRO A 55 -4.37 16.69 8.89
C PRO A 55 -5.32 17.58 8.07
N ILE A 56 -5.51 18.84 8.47
CA ILE A 56 -6.45 19.78 7.85
C ILE A 56 -5.92 20.33 6.52
N LEU A 57 -4.60 20.49 6.37
CA LEU A 57 -3.98 21.10 5.18
C LEU A 57 -3.01 20.13 4.53
N ILE A 58 -3.50 19.35 3.58
CA ILE A 58 -2.66 18.42 2.81
C ILE A 58 -2.13 19.15 1.57
N SER A 59 -0.80 19.21 1.45
CA SER A 59 -0.17 19.76 0.25
C SER A 59 -0.33 18.84 -0.96
N LYS A 60 -0.29 19.40 -2.18
CA LYS A 60 -0.30 18.60 -3.43
C LYS A 60 0.81 17.54 -3.45
N GLN A 61 1.97 17.84 -2.86
CA GLN A 61 3.09 16.90 -2.75
C GLN A 61 2.75 15.73 -1.82
N GLN A 62 2.09 15.99 -0.68
CA GLN A 62 1.61 14.93 0.22
C GLN A 62 0.51 14.08 -0.42
N LEU A 63 -0.42 14.68 -1.15
CA LEU A 63 -1.44 13.93 -1.91
C LEU A 63 -0.78 13.01 -2.95
N PHE A 64 0.17 13.54 -3.71
CA PHE A 64 0.94 12.75 -4.67
C PHE A 64 1.71 11.61 -4.00
N ALA A 65 2.37 11.89 -2.87
CA ALA A 65 3.09 10.89 -2.11
C ALA A 65 2.18 9.77 -1.59
N ARG A 66 0.95 10.11 -1.14
CA ARG A 66 -0.06 9.13 -0.71
C ARG A 66 -0.56 8.27 -1.87
N ILE A 67 -0.75 8.85 -3.05
CA ILE A 67 -1.13 8.12 -4.28
C ILE A 67 -0.03 7.13 -4.67
N VAL A 68 1.22 7.60 -4.75
CA VAL A 68 2.38 6.76 -5.10
C VAL A 68 2.56 5.63 -4.08
N GLY A 69 2.45 5.96 -2.79
CA GLY A 69 2.50 4.97 -1.72
C GLY A 69 1.37 3.94 -1.81
N GLY A 70 0.15 4.39 -2.16
CA GLY A 70 -1.03 3.59 -2.51
C GLY A 70 -0.78 2.53 -3.58
N LEU A 71 -0.21 2.97 -4.69
CA LEU A 71 0.02 2.12 -5.86
C LEU A 71 1.21 1.16 -5.66
N GLY A 72 2.09 1.45 -4.70
CA GLY A 72 3.31 0.67 -4.45
C GLY A 72 3.06 -0.80 -4.11
N GLY A 73 2.00 -1.11 -3.37
CA GLY A 73 1.66 -2.51 -3.03
C GLY A 73 1.25 -3.33 -4.26
N ARG A 74 0.42 -2.74 -5.13
CA ARG A 74 0.01 -3.34 -6.41
C ARG A 74 1.19 -3.49 -7.38
N ALA A 75 2.03 -2.46 -7.49
CA ALA A 75 3.21 -2.49 -8.35
C ALA A 75 4.23 -3.55 -7.90
N ALA A 76 4.42 -3.72 -6.58
CA ALA A 76 5.30 -4.75 -6.05
C ALA A 76 4.78 -6.17 -6.31
N GLU A 77 3.47 -6.40 -6.22
CA GLU A 77 2.87 -7.68 -6.62
C GLU A 77 3.12 -7.97 -8.10
N GLU A 78 2.92 -6.98 -8.97
CA GLU A 78 3.11 -7.14 -10.41
C GLU A 78 4.58 -7.45 -10.78
N VAL A 79 5.53 -6.78 -10.14
CA VAL A 79 6.97 -7.02 -10.37
C VAL A 79 7.40 -8.41 -9.91
N ILE A 80 6.86 -8.92 -8.80
CA ILE A 80 7.32 -10.18 -8.20
C ILE A 80 6.57 -11.40 -8.74
N PHE A 81 5.26 -11.28 -8.99
CA PHE A 81 4.41 -12.39 -9.41
C PHE A 81 3.97 -12.32 -10.89
N GLY A 82 4.14 -11.16 -11.54
CA GLY A 82 3.69 -10.92 -12.92
C GLY A 82 2.20 -10.60 -13.03
N GLU A 83 1.78 -10.05 -14.19
CA GLU A 83 0.39 -9.61 -14.44
C GLU A 83 -0.68 -10.69 -14.23
N ALA A 84 -0.33 -11.96 -14.47
CA ALA A 84 -1.25 -13.09 -14.38
C ALA A 84 -1.62 -13.49 -12.94
N GLU A 85 -0.80 -13.12 -11.95
CA GLU A 85 -0.96 -13.52 -10.55
C GLU A 85 -1.32 -12.32 -9.65
N VAL A 86 -1.61 -11.16 -10.24
CA VAL A 86 -1.95 -9.98 -9.45
C VAL A 86 -3.34 -10.11 -8.83
N THR A 87 -3.42 -9.87 -7.53
CA THR A 87 -4.61 -10.20 -6.75
C THR A 87 -5.65 -9.07 -6.73
N THR A 88 -6.89 -9.38 -6.38
CA THR A 88 -7.94 -8.38 -6.12
C THR A 88 -7.77 -7.66 -4.77
N GLY A 89 -6.74 -8.00 -4.00
CA GLY A 89 -6.46 -7.40 -2.68
C GLY A 89 -6.26 -5.89 -2.71
N ALA A 90 -5.73 -5.36 -3.81
CA ALA A 90 -5.50 -3.93 -4.02
C ALA A 90 -6.76 -3.10 -4.34
N ALA A 91 -7.94 -3.72 -4.46
CA ALA A 91 -9.16 -3.01 -4.87
C ALA A 91 -9.55 -1.89 -3.89
N GLY A 92 -9.38 -2.10 -2.59
CA GLY A 92 -9.65 -1.08 -1.57
C GLY A 92 -8.70 0.12 -1.70
N ASP A 93 -7.44 -0.14 -2.03
CA ASP A 93 -6.43 0.89 -2.20
C ASP A 93 -6.71 1.77 -3.43
N LEU A 94 -7.10 1.15 -4.55
CA LEU A 94 -7.48 1.86 -5.77
C LEU A 94 -8.68 2.80 -5.55
N GLN A 95 -9.66 2.39 -4.75
CA GLN A 95 -10.80 3.24 -4.41
C GLN A 95 -10.38 4.47 -3.59
N GLN A 96 -9.49 4.29 -2.61
CA GLN A 96 -8.96 5.38 -1.79
C GLN A 96 -8.12 6.35 -2.64
N ILE A 97 -7.22 5.82 -3.47
CA ILE A 97 -6.36 6.60 -4.37
C ILE A 97 -7.20 7.42 -5.36
N THR A 98 -8.25 6.81 -5.93
CA THR A 98 -9.13 7.51 -6.87
C THR A 98 -9.89 8.65 -6.18
N SER A 99 -10.29 8.48 -4.91
CA SER A 99 -10.92 9.55 -4.15
C SER A 99 -9.93 10.67 -3.82
N LEU A 100 -8.68 10.33 -3.48
CA LEU A 100 -7.61 11.31 -3.23
C LEU A 100 -7.23 12.09 -4.49
N ALA A 101 -7.20 11.44 -5.66
CA ALA A 101 -6.88 12.09 -6.93
C ALA A 101 -7.98 13.04 -7.44
N LYS A 102 -9.20 12.94 -6.89
CA LYS A 102 -10.34 13.81 -7.22
C LYS A 102 -10.45 15.06 -6.33
N GLN A 103 -9.73 15.11 -5.21
CA GLN A 103 -9.62 16.30 -4.36
C GLN A 103 -8.68 17.33 -4.98
#